data_AF-A0AAN8ZBL9-F1
#
_entry.id   AF-A0AAN8ZBL9-F1
#
_cell.length_a   1.000
_cell.length_b   1.000
_cell.length_c   1.000
_cell.angle_alpha   90.00
_cell.angle_beta   90.00
_cell.angle_gamma   90.00
#
_symmetry.space_group_name_H-M   'P 1'
#
loop_
_entity.id
_entity.type
_entity.pdbx_description
1 polymer ?
#
loop_
_entity_poly.entity_id
_entity_poly.type
_entity_poly.pdbx_seq_one_letter_code
_entity_poly.pdbx_strand_id
1 'polypeptide(L)'
;MCPTKQKHRTKISSTNEEQDHNNYDWREETINGGSLPLVDLNTGSNGWASPPGNLFSLRSKQYLTKKIKAPAGEYLLKPTAVDWLKSSTRLDNVLALSDNRVSQSLKKAHSLKKALKTFIFAVNLQIPGKDQHSAVFYFSTDEPIQPGSLLYRFINGDDQFRNQRFKLVNRIVKGPWILKAAVGNYAACLLGKALTCRYFRGENYLEIDVDIGTSAIASAILHLALGHVRSVTIDMGFVVEGQEDEELPEKLIGAVRICQMEMESATVVKAEDAAAVGRSGCGGGSSKVNNHEEDSCR
;
A
#
# COMPACT_ATOMS: atom_id res chain seq x y z
N MET A 1 -3.57 -11.31 -75.28
CA MET A 1 -2.48 -11.02 -74.34
C MET A 1 -3.05 -10.20 -73.20
N CYS A 2 -3.17 -10.77 -72.00
CA CYS A 2 -3.60 -10.08 -70.78
C CYS A 2 -2.54 -10.33 -69.70
N PRO A 3 -2.01 -9.31 -69.01
CA PRO A 3 -1.08 -9.52 -67.90
C PRO A 3 -1.82 -9.49 -66.55
N THR A 4 -1.54 -10.49 -65.71
CA THR A 4 -2.06 -10.64 -64.35
C THR A 4 -1.21 -9.83 -63.37
N LYS A 5 -1.81 -8.95 -62.56
CA LYS A 5 -1.14 -8.24 -61.46
C LYS A 5 -0.98 -9.14 -60.24
N GLN A 6 0.25 -9.34 -59.75
CA GLN A 6 0.54 -9.92 -58.43
C GLN A 6 0.31 -8.87 -57.33
N LYS A 7 -0.49 -9.21 -56.31
CA LYS A 7 -0.59 -8.48 -55.04
C LYS A 7 0.55 -8.94 -54.12
N HIS A 8 1.49 -8.06 -53.83
CA HIS A 8 2.45 -8.23 -52.74
C HIS A 8 1.71 -8.05 -51.40
N ARG A 9 1.65 -9.11 -50.59
CA ARG A 9 1.16 -9.06 -49.20
C ARG A 9 2.36 -8.81 -48.29
N THR A 10 2.45 -7.61 -47.74
CA THR A 10 3.48 -7.20 -46.78
C THR A 10 3.29 -7.97 -45.46
N LYS A 11 4.25 -8.85 -45.13
CA LYS A 11 4.42 -9.52 -43.83
C LYS A 11 5.32 -8.64 -42.95
N ILE A 12 4.78 -7.60 -42.33
CA ILE A 12 5.50 -6.80 -41.33
C ILE A 12 4.48 -6.40 -40.26
N SER A 13 4.36 -7.17 -39.18
CA SER A 13 3.67 -6.74 -37.93
C SER A 13 3.72 -7.78 -36.80
N SER A 14 3.84 -9.09 -37.08
CA SER A 14 3.69 -10.11 -36.02
C SER A 14 4.91 -10.29 -35.09
N THR A 15 6.12 -9.96 -35.53
CA THR A 15 7.34 -10.20 -34.73
C THR A 15 7.56 -9.19 -33.62
N ASN A 16 7.10 -7.94 -33.79
CA ASN A 16 7.29 -6.89 -32.78
C ASN A 16 6.30 -7.05 -31.62
N GLU A 17 5.03 -7.38 -31.91
CA GLU A 17 4.02 -7.62 -30.87
C GLU A 17 4.34 -8.85 -30.01
N GLU A 18 4.78 -9.95 -30.62
CA GLU A 18 5.17 -11.17 -29.88
C GLU A 18 6.42 -10.98 -28.99
N GLN A 19 7.39 -10.16 -29.41
CA GLN A 19 8.55 -9.82 -28.58
C GLN A 19 8.17 -8.91 -27.40
N ASP A 20 7.31 -7.92 -27.63
CA ASP A 20 6.85 -6.98 -26.61
C ASP A 20 6.00 -7.70 -25.53
N HIS A 21 5.18 -8.67 -25.94
CA HIS A 21 4.44 -9.54 -25.01
C HIS A 21 5.34 -10.39 -24.12
N ASN A 22 6.42 -10.98 -24.66
CA ASN A 22 7.34 -11.81 -23.90
C ASN A 22 8.18 -11.00 -22.91
N ASN A 23 8.55 -9.76 -23.24
CA ASN A 23 9.36 -8.90 -22.36
C ASN A 23 8.56 -8.05 -21.37
N TYR A 24 7.23 -8.07 -21.44
CA TYR A 24 6.39 -7.30 -20.52
C TYR A 24 6.62 -7.65 -19.04
N ASP A 25 7.14 -6.68 -18.27
CA ASP A 25 7.22 -6.70 -16.81
C ASP A 25 6.34 -5.57 -16.23
N TRP A 26 5.23 -5.97 -15.62
CA TRP A 26 4.29 -5.03 -15.02
C TRP A 26 4.87 -4.31 -13.80
N ARG A 27 5.86 -4.89 -13.10
CA ARG A 27 6.52 -4.21 -11.98
C ARG A 27 7.39 -3.09 -12.49
N GLU A 28 8.13 -3.33 -13.57
CA GLU A 28 8.93 -2.28 -14.19
C GLU A 28 8.04 -1.12 -14.69
N GLU A 29 6.92 -1.43 -15.35
CA GLU A 29 5.93 -0.41 -15.75
C GLU A 29 5.42 0.39 -14.55
N THR A 30 5.09 -0.28 -13.44
CA THR A 30 4.56 0.40 -12.25
C THR A 30 5.60 1.17 -11.45
N ILE A 31 6.85 0.72 -11.42
CA ILE A 31 7.96 1.46 -10.80
C ILE A 31 8.22 2.76 -11.58
N ASN A 32 8.25 2.68 -12.90
CA ASN A 32 8.63 3.79 -13.77
C ASN A 32 7.45 4.75 -14.10
N GLY A 33 6.22 4.26 -14.02
CA GLY A 33 5.01 5.04 -14.31
C GLY A 33 4.37 5.74 -13.11
N GLY A 34 5.04 5.77 -11.95
CA GLY A 34 4.51 6.39 -10.73
C GLY A 34 4.54 7.89 -10.71
N SER A 35 3.57 8.49 -10.02
CA SER A 35 3.52 9.94 -9.78
C SER A 35 4.67 10.41 -8.89
N LEU A 36 5.22 9.54 -8.05
CA LEU A 36 6.48 9.75 -7.36
C LEU A 36 7.55 8.82 -7.99
N PRO A 37 8.63 9.34 -8.58
CA PRO A 37 9.59 8.51 -9.32
C PRO A 37 10.52 7.71 -8.39
N LEU A 38 10.97 6.55 -8.86
CA LEU A 38 12.07 5.82 -8.22
C LEU A 38 13.38 6.61 -8.39
N VAL A 39 14.14 6.77 -7.31
CA VAL A 39 15.40 7.51 -7.29
C VAL A 39 16.51 6.72 -6.59
N ASP A 40 17.76 7.17 -6.75
CA ASP A 40 18.88 6.60 -6.00
C ASP A 40 18.66 6.71 -4.49
N LEU A 41 18.98 5.63 -3.76
CA LEU A 41 18.74 5.52 -2.32
C LEU A 41 19.48 6.59 -1.50
N ASN A 42 20.69 6.98 -1.93
CA ASN A 42 21.61 7.82 -1.16
C ASN A 42 21.67 9.26 -1.68
N THR A 43 21.56 9.44 -3.00
CA THR A 43 21.70 10.75 -3.65
C THR A 43 20.41 11.27 -4.29
N GLY A 44 19.36 10.44 -4.36
CA GLY A 44 18.08 10.81 -4.97
C GLY A 44 17.30 11.88 -4.19
N SER A 45 16.48 12.64 -4.90
CA SER A 45 15.58 13.66 -4.37
C SER A 45 14.28 13.71 -5.17
N ASN A 46 13.21 14.23 -4.56
CA ASN A 46 11.87 14.31 -5.13
C ASN A 46 11.37 12.96 -5.69
N GLY A 47 11.48 11.92 -4.88
CA GLY A 47 11.19 10.56 -5.31
C GLY A 47 11.14 9.57 -4.15
N TRP A 48 11.03 8.29 -4.48
CA TRP A 48 11.11 7.21 -3.51
C TRP A 48 12.23 6.21 -3.83
N ALA A 49 12.64 5.44 -2.84
CA ALA A 49 13.60 4.34 -3.00
C ALA A 49 13.23 3.16 -2.09
N SER A 50 13.83 1.99 -2.32
CA SER A 50 13.73 0.85 -1.41
C SER A 50 14.93 0.82 -0.46
N PRO A 51 14.79 1.20 0.83
CA PRO A 51 15.88 1.08 1.79
C PRO A 51 16.25 -0.39 2.04
N PRO A 52 17.40 -0.69 2.68
CA PRO A 52 17.65 -2.01 3.26
C PRO A 52 16.81 -2.21 4.53
N GLY A 53 16.23 -3.39 4.71
CA GLY A 53 15.41 -3.68 5.90
C GLY A 53 16.19 -3.74 7.21
N ASN A 54 17.49 -4.01 7.16
CA ASN A 54 18.36 -3.95 8.33
C ASN A 54 18.50 -2.55 8.95
N LEU A 55 18.03 -1.49 8.27
CA LEU A 55 17.94 -0.15 8.84
C LEU A 55 16.81 0.00 9.88
N PHE A 56 15.88 -0.95 9.93
CA PHE A 56 14.78 -0.98 10.89
C PHE A 56 15.06 -1.96 12.02
N SER A 57 14.78 -1.55 13.26
CA SER A 57 14.93 -2.37 14.46
C SER A 57 13.57 -2.84 14.96
N LEU A 58 13.28 -4.14 14.81
CA LEU A 58 11.99 -4.77 15.13
C LEU A 58 12.10 -5.76 16.30
N ARG A 59 10.96 -6.21 16.84
CA ARG A 59 10.93 -7.17 17.96
C ARG A 59 11.63 -8.47 17.56
N SER A 60 12.69 -8.84 18.29
CA SER A 60 13.39 -10.11 18.09
C SER A 60 12.61 -11.30 18.68
N LYS A 61 13.08 -12.52 18.44
CA LYS A 61 12.55 -13.74 19.09
C LYS A 61 12.49 -13.66 20.63
N GLN A 62 13.38 -12.88 21.26
CA GLN A 62 13.41 -12.74 22.72
C GLN A 62 12.73 -11.45 23.20
N TYR A 63 11.93 -10.77 22.36
CA TYR A 63 11.39 -9.46 22.72
C TYR A 63 10.39 -9.53 23.88
N LEU A 64 9.48 -10.51 23.91
CA LEU A 64 8.45 -10.53 24.97
C LEU A 64 9.07 -10.65 26.36
N THR A 65 10.15 -11.43 26.49
CA THR A 65 10.89 -11.65 27.74
C THR A 65 11.98 -10.62 28.02
N LYS A 66 12.78 -10.24 27.02
CA LYS A 66 14.01 -9.43 27.21
C LYS A 66 13.91 -8.02 26.63
N LYS A 67 12.81 -7.69 25.92
CA LYS A 67 12.62 -6.41 25.20
C LYS A 67 13.72 -6.09 24.18
N ILE A 68 14.38 -7.12 23.67
CA ILE A 68 15.47 -6.98 22.68
C ILE A 68 14.89 -6.84 21.28
N LYS A 69 15.32 -5.80 20.56
CA LYS A 69 15.06 -5.63 19.13
C LYS A 69 16.27 -6.04 18.30
N ALA A 70 16.04 -6.42 17.05
CA ALA A 70 17.08 -6.80 16.09
C ALA A 70 16.80 -6.15 14.72
N PRO A 71 17.83 -6.03 13.86
CA PRO A 71 17.62 -5.65 12.45
C PRO A 71 16.56 -6.53 11.80
N ALA A 72 15.66 -5.91 11.01
CA ALA A 72 14.46 -6.58 10.49
C ALA A 72 14.75 -7.63 9.40
N GLY A 73 15.88 -7.51 8.68
CA GLY A 73 16.18 -8.36 7.53
C GLY A 73 15.31 -8.06 6.30
N GLU A 74 15.10 -9.07 5.47
CA GLU A 74 14.32 -9.00 4.24
C GLU A 74 12.83 -8.71 4.47
N TYR A 75 12.21 -8.08 3.47
CA TYR A 75 10.77 -7.80 3.46
C TYR A 75 9.95 -9.02 3.07
N LEU A 76 8.71 -9.09 3.53
CA LEU A 76 7.75 -10.09 3.06
C LEU A 76 7.32 -9.80 1.62
N LEU A 77 7.12 -8.53 1.26
CA LEU A 77 6.70 -8.06 -0.06
C LEU A 77 7.67 -7.01 -0.59
N LYS A 78 7.81 -6.96 -1.92
CA LYS A 78 8.70 -6.02 -2.62
C LYS A 78 7.98 -4.70 -2.88
N PRO A 79 8.59 -3.53 -2.58
CA PRO A 79 8.08 -2.25 -3.03
C PRO A 79 7.91 -2.25 -4.54
N THR A 80 6.75 -1.81 -5.02
CA THR A 80 6.36 -1.90 -6.44
C THR A 80 6.00 -0.53 -7.01
N ALA A 81 5.49 0.37 -6.18
CA ALA A 81 5.14 1.71 -6.61
C ALA A 81 4.93 2.62 -5.40
N VAL A 82 5.13 3.91 -5.61
CA VAL A 82 4.63 4.96 -4.71
C VAL A 82 3.93 6.00 -5.55
N ASP A 83 2.74 6.42 -5.10
CA ASP A 83 2.01 7.50 -5.71
C ASP A 83 1.76 8.65 -4.74
N TRP A 84 1.90 9.87 -5.25
CA TRP A 84 1.55 11.12 -4.60
C TRP A 84 0.40 11.76 -5.38
N LEU A 85 -0.80 11.64 -4.85
CA LEU A 85 -2.04 11.98 -5.54
C LEU A 85 -2.73 13.16 -4.85
N LYS A 86 -3.45 13.97 -5.62
CA LYS A 86 -4.39 14.97 -5.11
C LYS A 86 -5.74 14.89 -5.80
N SER A 87 -6.79 15.17 -5.06
CA SER A 87 -8.17 15.20 -5.53
C SER A 87 -8.99 16.24 -4.76
N SER A 88 -10.12 16.65 -5.33
CA SER A 88 -11.10 17.52 -4.66
C SER A 88 -11.84 16.79 -3.53
N THR A 89 -11.87 15.46 -3.56
CA THR A 89 -12.47 14.60 -2.52
C THR A 89 -11.50 13.50 -2.10
N ARG A 90 -11.77 12.89 -0.95
CA ARG A 90 -10.93 11.82 -0.41
C ARG A 90 -10.97 10.61 -1.35
N LEU A 91 -9.79 10.08 -1.67
CA LEU A 91 -9.63 8.90 -2.52
C LEU A 91 -9.61 7.65 -1.65
N ASP A 92 -10.72 6.93 -1.64
CA ASP A 92 -10.87 5.67 -0.91
C ASP A 92 -10.70 4.48 -1.88
N ASN A 93 -10.06 3.40 -1.41
CA ASN A 93 -9.87 2.16 -2.19
C ASN A 93 -9.29 2.41 -3.59
N VAL A 94 -8.14 3.06 -3.64
CA VAL A 94 -7.43 3.53 -4.83
C VAL A 94 -7.14 2.40 -5.82
N LEU A 95 -6.86 1.17 -5.35
CA LEU A 95 -6.66 0.00 -6.21
C LEU A 95 -7.93 -0.44 -6.96
N ALA A 96 -9.12 -0.11 -6.47
CA ALA A 96 -10.38 -0.43 -7.13
C ALA A 96 -10.77 0.57 -8.22
N LEU A 97 -10.11 1.73 -8.29
CA LEU A 97 -10.38 2.73 -9.33
C LEU A 97 -10.08 2.16 -10.71
N SER A 98 -10.94 2.51 -11.66
CA SER A 98 -10.89 2.02 -13.04
C SER A 98 -9.60 2.44 -13.75
N ASP A 99 -9.09 3.63 -13.42
CA ASP A 99 -7.87 4.25 -13.94
C ASP A 99 -6.62 3.99 -13.08
N ASN A 100 -6.70 3.15 -12.03
CA ASN A 100 -5.54 2.85 -11.22
C ASN A 100 -4.46 2.12 -12.02
N ARG A 101 -3.33 2.78 -12.24
CA ARG A 101 -2.21 2.28 -13.04
C ARG A 101 -1.62 0.95 -12.55
N VAL A 102 -1.56 0.71 -11.24
CA VAL A 102 -0.98 -0.51 -10.66
C VAL A 102 -1.90 -1.70 -10.93
N SER A 103 -3.19 -1.53 -10.63
CA SER A 103 -4.23 -2.51 -10.95
C SER A 103 -4.34 -2.77 -12.46
N GLN A 104 -4.24 -1.74 -13.31
CA GLN A 104 -4.26 -1.90 -14.76
C GLN A 104 -3.05 -2.69 -15.28
N SER A 105 -1.83 -2.35 -14.82
CA SER A 105 -0.61 -3.04 -15.22
C SER A 105 -0.65 -4.51 -14.83
N LEU A 106 -1.17 -4.83 -13.64
CA LEU A 106 -1.34 -6.21 -13.19
C LEU A 106 -2.45 -6.94 -13.97
N LYS A 107 -3.59 -6.30 -14.25
CA LYS A 107 -4.64 -6.86 -15.12
C LYS A 107 -4.12 -7.19 -16.52
N LYS A 108 -3.28 -6.32 -17.08
CA LYS A 108 -2.58 -6.56 -18.35
C LYS A 108 -1.59 -7.73 -18.24
N ALA A 109 -0.87 -7.88 -17.13
CA ALA A 109 -0.03 -9.06 -16.91
C ALA A 109 -0.85 -10.35 -16.88
N HIS A 110 -1.99 -10.34 -16.20
CA HIS A 110 -2.89 -11.49 -16.11
C HIS A 110 -3.47 -11.89 -17.47
N SER A 111 -3.86 -10.94 -18.32
CA SER A 111 -4.34 -11.24 -19.68
C SER A 111 -3.26 -11.90 -20.54
N LEU A 112 -1.99 -11.63 -20.25
CA LEU A 112 -0.81 -12.27 -20.84
C LEU A 112 -0.38 -13.55 -20.10
N LYS A 113 -1.21 -14.08 -19.19
CA LYS A 113 -0.92 -15.26 -18.34
C LYS A 113 0.35 -15.13 -17.49
N LYS A 114 0.77 -13.91 -17.20
CA LYS A 114 1.88 -13.58 -16.29
C LYS A 114 1.31 -13.16 -14.93
N ALA A 115 2.12 -13.23 -13.88
CA ALA A 115 1.80 -12.67 -12.56
C ALA A 115 0.50 -13.20 -11.91
N LEU A 116 0.01 -14.38 -12.31
CA LEU A 116 -1.31 -14.92 -11.90
C LEU A 116 -1.47 -15.18 -10.39
N LYS A 117 -0.35 -15.24 -9.65
CA LYS A 117 -0.32 -15.45 -8.20
C LYS A 117 0.01 -14.17 -7.43
N THR A 118 0.14 -13.05 -8.13
CA THR A 118 0.56 -11.81 -7.50
C THR A 118 -0.48 -11.35 -6.49
N PHE A 119 0.01 -11.00 -5.30
CA PHE A 119 -0.77 -10.29 -4.29
C PHE A 119 -0.23 -8.88 -4.10
N ILE A 120 -1.11 -7.89 -4.01
CA ILE A 120 -0.75 -6.49 -3.71
C ILE A 120 -1.19 -6.13 -2.29
N PHE A 121 -0.28 -5.54 -1.51
CA PHE A 121 -0.59 -4.88 -0.26
C PHE A 121 -0.37 -3.37 -0.45
N ALA A 122 -1.41 -2.57 -0.26
CA ALA A 122 -1.35 -1.12 -0.41
C ALA A 122 -1.65 -0.40 0.91
N VAL A 123 -0.92 0.68 1.16
CA VAL A 123 -1.22 1.60 2.27
C VAL A 123 -1.40 2.99 1.67
N ASN A 124 -2.57 3.57 1.86
CA ASN A 124 -2.93 4.91 1.41
C ASN A 124 -2.98 5.84 2.64
N LEU A 125 -1.95 6.65 2.84
CA LEU A 125 -1.99 7.69 3.87
C LEU A 125 -2.77 8.88 3.32
N GLN A 126 -3.98 9.05 3.85
CA GLN A 126 -4.90 10.09 3.44
C GLN A 126 -4.66 11.33 4.31
N ILE A 127 -4.43 12.46 3.64
CA ILE A 127 -4.03 13.72 4.26
C ILE A 127 -5.10 14.76 3.95
N PRO A 128 -6.01 15.02 4.91
CA PRO A 128 -7.02 16.04 4.75
C PRO A 128 -6.39 17.43 4.69
N GLY A 129 -6.90 18.26 3.79
CA GLY A 129 -6.48 19.64 3.62
C GLY A 129 -7.46 20.41 2.77
N LYS A 130 -7.02 21.55 2.20
CA LYS A 130 -7.80 22.27 1.19
C LYS A 130 -8.11 21.36 -0.01
N ASP A 131 -7.06 20.69 -0.49
CA ASP A 131 -7.16 19.56 -1.40
C ASP A 131 -6.86 18.28 -0.62
N GLN A 132 -7.50 17.18 -1.01
CA GLN A 132 -7.31 15.87 -0.38
C GLN A 132 -6.11 15.19 -1.04
N HIS A 133 -5.09 14.86 -0.24
CA HIS A 133 -3.89 14.21 -0.75
C HIS A 133 -3.82 12.75 -0.29
N SER A 134 -3.20 11.92 -1.13
CA SER A 134 -2.98 10.49 -0.87
C SER A 134 -1.54 10.13 -1.19
N ALA A 135 -0.80 9.69 -0.17
CA ALA A 135 0.48 9.02 -0.37
C ALA A 135 0.23 7.50 -0.34
N VAL A 136 0.26 6.87 -1.52
CA VAL A 136 -0.08 5.45 -1.68
C VAL A 136 1.19 4.64 -1.90
N PHE A 137 1.40 3.64 -1.04
CA PHE A 137 2.55 2.76 -1.06
C PHE A 137 2.12 1.36 -1.47
N TYR A 138 2.64 0.85 -2.58
CA TYR A 138 2.29 -0.45 -3.11
C TYR A 138 3.43 -1.45 -2.92
N PHE A 139 3.11 -2.59 -2.34
CA PHE A 139 4.01 -3.73 -2.18
C PHE A 139 3.41 -4.95 -2.85
N SER A 140 4.23 -5.80 -3.46
CA SER A 140 3.75 -7.01 -4.13
C SER A 140 4.62 -8.24 -3.86
N THR A 141 4.01 -9.41 -4.02
CA THR A 141 4.69 -10.71 -4.00
C THR A 141 4.07 -11.62 -5.06
N ASP A 142 4.88 -12.43 -5.73
CA ASP A 142 4.41 -13.57 -6.54
C ASP A 142 4.40 -14.88 -5.73
N GLU A 143 5.10 -14.88 -4.60
CA GLU A 143 5.11 -16.00 -3.67
C GLU A 143 3.79 -16.03 -2.89
N PRO A 144 3.16 -17.22 -2.78
CA PRO A 144 1.96 -17.37 -1.96
C PRO A 144 2.20 -16.94 -0.52
N ILE A 145 1.29 -16.14 0.02
CA ILE A 145 1.30 -15.80 1.43
C ILE A 145 1.01 -17.08 2.22
N GLN A 146 1.95 -17.50 3.06
CA GLN A 146 1.86 -18.77 3.78
C GLN A 146 0.62 -18.83 4.68
N PRO A 147 -0.29 -19.81 4.50
CA PRO A 147 -1.44 -19.99 5.38
C PRO A 147 -1.03 -20.10 6.85
N GLY A 148 -1.80 -19.46 7.74
CA GLY A 148 -1.52 -19.43 9.18
C GLY A 148 -0.44 -18.43 9.62
N SER A 149 0.41 -17.94 8.71
CA SER A 149 1.38 -16.88 9.04
C SER A 149 0.69 -15.62 9.57
N LEU A 150 1.42 -14.80 10.33
CA LEU A 150 0.87 -13.55 10.88
C LEU A 150 0.32 -12.63 9.79
N LEU A 151 1.02 -12.52 8.65
CA LEU A 151 0.55 -11.72 7.51
C LEU A 151 -0.71 -12.32 6.88
N TYR A 152 -0.79 -13.65 6.74
CA TYR A 152 -1.99 -14.32 6.25
C TYR A 152 -3.22 -14.04 7.14
N ARG A 153 -3.04 -14.18 8.46
CA ARG A 153 -4.10 -13.87 9.44
C ARG A 153 -4.48 -12.41 9.41
N PHE A 154 -3.52 -11.50 9.22
CA PHE A 154 -3.81 -10.07 9.07
C PHE A 154 -4.62 -9.76 7.81
N ILE A 155 -4.27 -10.38 6.68
CA ILE A 155 -4.96 -10.16 5.40
C ILE A 155 -6.38 -10.69 5.45
N ASN A 156 -6.58 -11.88 6.01
CA ASN A 156 -7.87 -12.58 5.99
C ASN A 156 -8.68 -12.47 7.29
N GLY A 157 -8.16 -11.77 8.30
CA GLY A 157 -8.82 -11.57 9.59
C GLY A 157 -9.85 -10.45 9.58
N ASP A 158 -10.31 -10.06 10.76
CA ASP A 158 -11.23 -8.93 10.96
C ASP A 158 -10.49 -7.61 11.25
N ASP A 159 -11.25 -6.52 11.25
CA ASP A 159 -10.70 -5.19 11.49
C ASP A 159 -10.25 -5.00 12.93
N GLN A 160 -10.79 -5.75 13.90
CA GLN A 160 -10.31 -5.70 15.29
C GLN A 160 -8.86 -6.21 15.36
N PHE A 161 -8.57 -7.36 14.75
CA PHE A 161 -7.24 -7.92 14.65
C PHE A 161 -6.29 -6.99 13.91
N ARG A 162 -6.72 -6.43 12.77
CA ARG A 162 -5.90 -5.49 11.98
C ARG A 162 -5.59 -4.22 12.76
N ASN A 163 -6.59 -3.62 13.40
CA ASN A 163 -6.43 -2.38 14.18
C ASN A 163 -5.48 -2.57 15.37
N GLN A 164 -5.50 -3.75 16.01
CA GLN A 164 -4.60 -4.02 17.12
C GLN A 164 -3.14 -4.18 16.72
N ARG A 165 -2.84 -4.45 15.43
CA ARG A 165 -1.52 -4.94 14.99
C ARG A 165 -0.89 -4.14 13.86
N PHE A 166 -1.64 -3.34 13.09
CA PHE A 166 -1.06 -2.57 12.00
C PHE A 166 -0.14 -1.47 12.54
N LYS A 167 1.15 -1.56 12.20
CA LYS A 167 2.21 -0.73 12.76
C LYS A 167 3.06 -0.08 11.68
N LEU A 168 3.38 1.20 11.88
CA LEU A 168 4.36 1.95 11.11
C LEU A 168 5.63 2.11 11.94
N VAL A 169 6.79 1.88 11.32
CA VAL A 169 8.11 2.20 11.87
C VAL A 169 8.80 3.22 10.97
N ASN A 170 9.23 4.32 11.55
CA ASN A 170 9.81 5.45 10.83
C ASN A 170 11.25 5.70 11.26
N ARG A 171 12.08 6.14 10.31
CA ARG A 171 13.43 6.63 10.58
C ARG A 171 13.68 7.90 9.76
N ILE A 172 13.99 9.01 10.44
CA ILE A 172 14.41 10.24 9.77
C ILE A 172 15.87 10.10 9.35
N VAL A 173 16.10 10.01 8.05
CA VAL A 173 17.43 9.91 7.44
C VAL A 173 18.05 11.30 7.33
N LYS A 174 17.28 12.26 6.81
CA LYS A 174 17.67 13.66 6.66
C LYS A 174 16.49 14.53 7.09
N GLY A 175 16.78 15.63 7.78
CA GLY A 175 15.75 16.55 8.25
C GLY A 175 16.20 17.37 9.45
N PRO A 176 15.47 18.44 9.78
CA PRO A 176 15.79 19.31 10.91
C PRO A 176 15.67 18.55 12.23
N TRP A 177 16.42 18.99 13.24
CA TRP A 177 16.46 18.32 14.55
C TRP A 177 15.07 18.22 15.21
N ILE A 178 14.23 19.25 15.03
CA ILE A 178 12.86 19.28 15.56
C ILE A 178 12.00 18.15 14.99
N LEU A 179 12.14 17.86 13.70
CA LEU A 179 11.43 16.74 13.07
C LEU A 179 11.99 15.40 13.54
N LYS A 180 13.32 15.28 13.69
CA LYS A 180 13.95 14.09 14.25
C LYS A 180 13.45 13.80 15.68
N ALA A 181 13.30 14.83 16.50
CA ALA A 181 12.75 14.69 17.85
C ALA A 181 11.27 14.29 17.83
N ALA A 182 10.45 14.98 17.02
CA ALA A 182 9.03 14.69 16.88
C ALA A 182 8.81 13.25 16.40
N VAL A 183 9.41 12.86 15.28
CA VAL A 183 9.27 11.49 14.75
C VAL A 183 9.98 10.46 15.61
N GLY A 184 11.07 10.82 16.31
CA GLY A 184 11.78 9.93 17.24
C GLY A 184 10.89 9.44 18.39
N ASN A 185 10.08 10.33 18.97
CA ASN A 185 9.09 9.97 19.99
C ASN A 185 8.01 9.01 19.46
N TYR A 186 7.81 8.98 18.14
CA TYR A 186 6.83 8.14 17.44
C TYR A 186 7.50 7.24 16.38
N ALA A 187 8.73 6.81 16.65
CA ALA A 187 9.53 6.02 15.70
C ALA A 187 8.87 4.67 15.39
N ALA A 188 7.99 4.19 16.27
CA ALA A 188 7.06 3.11 16.00
C ALA A 188 5.66 3.51 16.49
N CYS A 189 4.64 3.36 15.65
CA CYS A 189 3.26 3.72 15.96
C CYS A 189 2.31 2.61 15.50
N LEU A 190 1.42 2.15 16.39
CA LEU A 190 0.31 1.26 16.03
C LEU A 190 -0.78 2.11 15.33
N LEU A 191 -0.66 2.25 14.01
CA LEU A 191 -1.58 3.05 13.19
C LEU A 191 -3.03 2.64 13.40
N GLY A 192 -3.30 1.33 13.45
CA GLY A 192 -4.65 0.80 13.64
C GLY A 192 -5.31 1.16 14.98
N LYS A 193 -4.52 1.57 15.98
CA LYS A 193 -5.04 2.07 17.27
C LYS A 193 -5.05 3.59 17.33
N ALA A 194 -4.10 4.25 16.67
CA ALA A 194 -3.89 5.69 16.75
C ALA A 194 -4.73 6.49 15.75
N LEU A 195 -5.18 5.85 14.67
CA LEU A 195 -5.86 6.47 13.53
C LEU A 195 -7.01 5.59 13.08
N THR A 196 -8.00 6.21 12.44
CA THR A 196 -9.03 5.46 11.71
C THR A 196 -8.39 4.81 10.48
N CYS A 197 -8.40 3.48 10.46
CA CYS A 197 -7.99 2.68 9.31
C CYS A 197 -9.23 2.03 8.68
N ARG A 198 -9.31 2.04 7.35
CA ARG A 198 -10.34 1.31 6.60
C ARG A 198 -9.67 0.31 5.68
N TYR A 199 -10.19 -0.91 5.67
CA TYR A 199 -9.57 -2.05 5.03
C TYR A 199 -10.41 -2.51 3.84
N PHE A 200 -9.79 -2.58 2.67
CA PHE A 200 -10.45 -3.01 1.43
C PHE A 200 -9.76 -4.26 0.92
N ARG A 201 -10.47 -5.40 1.00
CA ARG A 201 -9.98 -6.70 0.52
C ARG A 201 -10.60 -6.99 -0.84
N GLY A 202 -9.78 -7.00 -1.89
CA GLY A 202 -10.16 -7.51 -3.21
C GLY A 202 -9.91 -9.01 -3.35
N GLU A 203 -9.81 -9.51 -4.58
CA GLU A 203 -9.42 -10.91 -4.83
C GLU A 203 -7.93 -11.12 -4.54
N ASN A 204 -7.09 -10.27 -5.13
CA ASN A 204 -5.63 -10.36 -5.11
C ASN A 204 -4.95 -9.15 -4.43
N TYR A 205 -5.68 -8.36 -3.64
CA TYR A 205 -5.09 -7.28 -2.88
C TYR A 205 -5.74 -7.03 -1.52
N LEU A 206 -5.00 -6.38 -0.63
CA LEU A 206 -5.51 -5.67 0.54
C LEU A 206 -5.01 -4.21 0.48
N GLU A 207 -5.93 -3.26 0.58
CA GLU A 207 -5.63 -1.84 0.73
C GLU A 207 -6.02 -1.37 2.14
N ILE A 208 -5.20 -0.50 2.73
CA ILE A 208 -5.45 0.14 4.01
C ILE A 208 -5.45 1.66 3.80
N ASP A 209 -6.62 2.27 3.89
CA ASP A 209 -6.76 3.72 3.96
C ASP A 209 -6.54 4.17 5.40
N VAL A 210 -5.53 5.00 5.62
CA VAL A 210 -5.16 5.54 6.94
C VAL A 210 -5.48 7.02 6.96
N ASP A 211 -6.50 7.41 7.72
CA ASP A 211 -6.94 8.81 7.79
C ASP A 211 -6.13 9.58 8.84
N ILE A 212 -5.12 10.33 8.39
CA ILE A 212 -4.24 11.11 9.27
C ILE A 212 -5.00 12.20 10.03
N GLY A 213 -6.11 12.71 9.46
CA GLY A 213 -6.92 13.77 10.08
C GLY A 213 -7.62 13.36 11.37
N THR A 214 -7.69 12.05 11.65
CA THR A 214 -8.34 11.52 12.85
C THR A 214 -7.46 11.60 14.11
N SER A 215 -6.20 12.00 14.00
CA SER A 215 -5.31 12.27 15.13
C SER A 215 -4.64 13.63 15.00
N ALA A 216 -4.88 14.50 15.99
CA ALA A 216 -4.23 15.80 16.07
C ALA A 216 -2.71 15.69 16.14
N ILE A 217 -2.19 14.67 16.85
CA ILE A 217 -0.76 14.42 16.98
C ILE A 217 -0.18 13.98 15.62
N ALA A 218 -0.83 13.02 14.94
CA ALA A 218 -0.35 12.55 13.64
C ALA A 218 -0.40 13.68 12.59
N SER A 219 -1.48 14.46 12.57
CA SER A 219 -1.64 15.63 11.73
C SER A 219 -0.54 16.67 11.99
N ALA A 220 -0.22 16.96 13.26
CA ALA A 220 0.83 17.90 13.62
C ALA A 220 2.22 17.43 13.18
N ILE A 221 2.56 16.15 13.40
CA ILE A 221 3.85 15.57 12.98
C ILE A 221 3.97 15.57 11.46
N LEU A 222 2.90 15.18 10.76
CA LEU A 222 2.88 15.18 9.31
C LEU A 222 3.03 16.61 8.77
N HIS A 223 2.26 17.58 9.26
CA HIS A 223 2.40 18.97 8.82
C HIS A 223 3.79 19.55 9.12
N LEU A 224 4.43 19.16 10.23
CA LEU A 224 5.81 19.52 10.51
C LEU A 224 6.76 18.93 9.45
N ALA A 225 6.56 17.67 9.07
CA ALA A 225 7.34 17.02 8.01
C ALA A 225 7.11 17.69 6.65
N LEU A 226 5.85 17.99 6.32
CA LEU A 226 5.46 18.66 5.08
C LEU A 226 6.01 20.08 4.99
N GLY A 227 6.05 20.82 6.11
CA GLY A 227 6.67 22.15 6.18
C GLY A 227 8.17 22.15 5.90
N HIS A 228 8.83 20.99 6.01
CA HIS A 228 10.25 20.80 5.72
C HIS A 228 10.49 19.84 4.55
N VAL A 229 9.46 19.52 3.77
CA VAL A 229 9.45 18.37 2.86
C VAL A 229 10.62 18.36 1.88
N ARG A 230 11.02 19.52 1.35
CA ARG A 230 12.18 19.70 0.44
C ARG A 230 13.55 19.39 1.06
N SER A 231 13.63 19.18 2.37
CA SER A 231 14.87 18.91 3.11
C SER A 231 14.83 17.59 3.87
N VAL A 232 13.73 16.85 3.76
CA VAL A 232 13.43 15.69 4.59
C VAL A 232 13.55 14.40 3.79
N THR A 233 14.19 13.40 4.39
CA THR A 233 14.21 12.02 3.89
C THR A 233 13.77 11.11 5.02
N ILE A 234 12.73 10.30 4.77
CA ILE A 234 12.12 9.42 5.77
C ILE A 234 12.08 8.00 5.22
N ASP A 235 12.57 7.05 6.01
CA ASP A 235 12.30 5.63 5.80
C ASP A 235 11.01 5.27 6.54
N MET A 236 10.06 4.65 5.83
CA MET A 236 8.76 4.23 6.34
C MET A 236 8.61 2.72 6.11
N GLY A 237 8.47 1.95 7.19
CA GLY A 237 8.29 0.50 7.15
C GLY A 237 6.96 0.09 7.77
N PHE A 238 6.23 -0.82 7.12
CA PHE A 238 4.96 -1.33 7.60
C PHE A 238 5.12 -2.73 8.17
N VAL A 239 4.49 -3.00 9.31
CA VAL A 239 4.65 -4.23 10.09
C VAL A 239 3.30 -4.67 10.62
N VAL A 240 3.05 -5.99 10.65
CA VAL A 240 2.04 -6.57 11.53
C VAL A 240 2.72 -6.87 12.86
N GLU A 241 2.30 -6.20 13.92
CA GLU A 241 2.91 -6.36 15.25
C GLU A 241 2.70 -7.80 15.79
N GLY A 242 3.81 -8.44 16.12
CA GLY A 242 3.84 -9.73 16.81
C GLY A 242 3.61 -9.51 18.31
N GLN A 243 2.62 -10.22 18.85
CA GLN A 243 2.16 -10.14 20.24
C GLN A 243 2.35 -11.46 21.00
N GLU A 244 2.59 -12.56 20.29
CA GLU A 244 2.86 -13.89 20.83
C GLU A 244 4.24 -14.42 20.39
N ASP A 245 4.80 -15.40 21.12
CA ASP A 245 6.15 -15.90 20.85
C ASP A 245 6.28 -16.53 19.45
N GLU A 246 5.24 -17.21 18.97
CA GLU A 246 5.19 -17.83 17.63
C GLU A 246 5.17 -16.79 16.49
N GLU A 247 4.83 -15.55 16.81
CA GLU A 247 4.77 -14.43 15.86
C GLU A 247 6.11 -13.69 15.75
N LEU A 248 7.13 -14.13 16.49
CA LEU A 248 8.45 -13.51 16.54
C LEU A 248 9.53 -14.33 15.82
N PRO A 249 10.52 -13.68 15.18
CA PRO A 249 10.73 -12.23 15.14
C PRO A 249 9.74 -11.54 14.21
N GLU A 250 9.44 -10.28 14.49
CA GLU A 250 8.66 -9.44 13.59
C GLU A 250 9.37 -9.29 12.24
N LYS A 251 8.58 -9.20 11.16
CA LYS A 251 9.05 -8.96 9.80
C LYS A 251 8.38 -7.73 9.21
N LEU A 252 9.12 -6.97 8.41
CA LEU A 252 8.55 -5.90 7.59
C LEU A 252 7.65 -6.51 6.52
N ILE A 253 6.43 -5.99 6.37
CA ILE A 253 5.61 -6.23 5.18
C ILE A 253 6.37 -5.67 3.97
N GLY A 254 6.80 -4.42 4.07
CA GLY A 254 7.63 -3.71 3.11
C GLY A 254 8.03 -2.36 3.67
N ALA A 255 8.97 -1.70 3.01
CA ALA A 255 9.39 -0.36 3.38
C ALA A 255 9.76 0.48 2.15
N VAL A 256 9.63 1.79 2.30
CA VAL A 256 10.02 2.79 1.30
C VAL A 256 10.80 3.90 1.96
N ARG A 257 11.66 4.56 1.19
CA ARG A 257 12.28 5.83 1.52
C ARG A 257 11.59 6.91 0.70
N ILE A 258 11.16 7.99 1.32
CA ILE A 258 10.66 9.19 0.64
C ILE A 258 11.72 10.27 0.74
N CYS A 259 12.17 10.77 -0.41
CA CYS A 259 13.25 11.74 -0.54
C CYS A 259 12.70 13.08 -1.02
N GLN A 260 12.82 14.14 -0.21
CA GLN A 260 12.62 15.53 -0.60
C GLN A 260 11.41 15.78 -1.52
N MET A 261 10.26 15.18 -1.20
CA MET A 261 9.07 15.26 -2.05
C MET A 261 8.57 16.70 -2.17
N GLU A 262 8.10 17.11 -3.34
CA GLU A 262 7.45 18.41 -3.51
C GLU A 262 5.93 18.27 -3.43
N MET A 263 5.27 19.07 -2.58
CA MET A 263 3.81 19.01 -2.43
C MET A 263 3.09 19.25 -3.77
N GLU A 264 3.63 20.16 -4.58
CA GLU A 264 3.03 20.58 -5.85
C GLU A 264 3.09 19.48 -6.93
N SER A 265 3.96 18.49 -6.77
CA SER A 265 4.13 17.36 -7.71
C SER A 265 2.98 16.35 -7.70
N ALA A 266 2.01 16.51 -6.78
CA ALA A 266 0.87 15.61 -6.68
C ALA A 266 0.09 15.52 -8.00
N THR A 267 -0.08 14.30 -8.49
CA THR A 267 -0.86 14.00 -9.68
C THR A 267 -2.34 14.18 -9.38
N VAL A 268 -3.04 14.94 -10.21
CA VAL A 268 -4.49 15.16 -10.06
C VAL A 268 -5.24 13.92 -10.49
N VAL A 269 -6.04 13.36 -9.59
CA VAL A 269 -7.00 12.30 -9.89
C VAL A 269 -8.39 12.91 -9.86
N LYS A 270 -9.21 12.62 -10.87
CA LYS A 270 -10.61 13.06 -10.89
C LYS A 270 -11.41 12.17 -9.95
N ALA A 271 -12.20 12.78 -9.06
CA ALA A 271 -13.09 12.09 -8.13
C ALA A 271 -14.35 11.49 -8.81
N GLU A 272 -14.24 11.03 -10.05
CA GLU A 272 -15.35 10.50 -10.82
C GLU A 272 -15.22 8.98 -10.85
N ASP A 273 -15.61 8.29 -9.76
CA ASP A 273 -15.98 6.84 -9.73
C ASP A 273 -16.19 6.27 -8.30
N ALA A 274 -15.84 6.99 -7.23
CA ALA A 274 -15.96 6.50 -5.84
C ALA A 274 -17.40 6.18 -5.38
N ALA A 275 -18.42 6.71 -6.08
CA ALA A 275 -19.83 6.51 -5.72
C ALA A 275 -20.45 5.18 -6.23
N ALA A 276 -19.83 4.49 -7.18
CA ALA A 276 -20.42 3.31 -7.81
C ALA A 276 -20.16 1.99 -7.06
N VAL A 277 -19.10 1.90 -6.26
CA VAL A 277 -18.64 0.63 -5.66
C VAL A 277 -19.32 0.33 -4.30
N GLY A 278 -19.95 1.31 -3.65
CA GLY A 278 -20.55 1.17 -2.32
C GLY A 278 -21.90 0.43 -2.24
N ARG A 279 -22.42 -0.16 -3.33
CA ARG A 279 -23.79 -0.73 -3.37
C ARG A 279 -23.90 -2.25 -3.57
N SER A 280 -22.80 -2.99 -3.71
CA SER A 280 -22.88 -4.45 -3.86
C SER A 280 -22.01 -5.16 -2.82
N GLY A 281 -22.64 -5.69 -1.77
CA GLY A 281 -21.96 -6.56 -0.81
C GLY A 281 -22.30 -6.36 0.66
N CYS A 282 -23.58 -6.27 1.04
CA CYS A 282 -24.00 -6.47 2.43
C CYS A 282 -25.26 -7.35 2.45
N GLY A 283 -25.08 -8.64 2.17
CA GLY A 283 -26.10 -9.68 2.36
C GLY A 283 -26.13 -10.13 3.81
N GLY A 284 -26.63 -9.29 4.70
CA GLY A 284 -26.95 -9.67 6.09
C GLY A 284 -28.39 -10.17 6.17
N GLY A 285 -28.60 -11.48 6.03
CA GLY A 285 -29.89 -12.11 6.30
C GLY A 285 -30.18 -12.09 7.80
N SER A 286 -31.09 -11.24 8.26
CA SER A 286 -31.67 -11.32 9.60
C SER A 286 -32.77 -12.37 9.63
N SER A 287 -32.45 -13.54 10.18
CA SER A 287 -33.46 -14.49 10.66
C SER A 287 -34.13 -13.90 11.91
N LYS A 288 -35.41 -13.52 11.78
CA LYS A 288 -36.27 -13.15 12.91
C LYS A 288 -36.54 -14.40 13.75
N VAL A 289 -36.15 -14.36 15.02
CA VAL A 289 -36.62 -15.28 16.05
C VAL A 289 -37.93 -14.73 16.59
N ASN A 290 -39.04 -15.43 16.34
CA ASN A 290 -40.33 -15.13 16.97
C ASN A 290 -40.33 -15.77 18.36
N ASN A 291 -40.35 -14.94 19.41
CA ASN A 291 -40.74 -15.38 20.74
C ASN A 291 -42.27 -15.48 20.78
N HIS A 292 -42.78 -16.68 21.04
CA HIS A 292 -44.17 -16.88 21.45
C HIS A 292 -44.27 -16.52 22.95
N GLU A 293 -45.06 -15.51 23.26
CA GLU A 293 -45.59 -15.27 24.60
C GLU A 293 -46.68 -16.32 24.88
N GLU A 294 -46.50 -17.11 25.94
CA GLU A 294 -47.54 -17.92 26.55
C GLU A 294 -48.38 -17.02 27.46
N ASP A 295 -49.60 -16.71 27.02
CA ASP A 295 -50.63 -16.12 27.89
C ASP A 295 -51.30 -17.23 28.70
N SER A 296 -51.17 -17.09 30.02
CA SER A 296 -51.88 -17.86 31.03
C SER A 296 -53.13 -17.09 31.45
N CYS A 297 -54.33 -17.63 31.20
CA CYS A 297 -55.36 -17.79 32.23
C CYS A 297 -56.70 -18.32 31.71
N ARG A 298 -57.11 -19.44 32.33
CA ARG A 298 -58.48 -19.96 32.53
C ARG A 298 -59.26 -20.51 31.34
#